data_AF-A0A4R8QPN9-F1
#
_entry.id   AF-A0A4R8QPN9-F1
#
_cell.length_a   1.000
_cell.length_b   1.000
_cell.length_c   1.000
_cell.angle_alpha   90.00
_cell.angle_beta   90.00
_cell.angle_gamma   90.00
#
_symmetry.space_group_name_H-M   'P 1'
#
loop_
_entity.id
_entity.type
_entity.pdbx_description
1 polymer ?
#
loop_
_entity_poly.entity_id
_entity_poly.type
_entity_poly.pdbx_seq_one_letter_code
_entity_poly.pdbx_strand_id
1 'polypeptide(L)'
;MNPSGFITLFTLVALPVAVAGPAAYGVCQAGCASIVVACYAAAGAVFGAIAGAAAPPAVVACNVAFGKCQCACAMSAICPIP
;
A
#
# COMPACT_ATOMS: atom_id res chain seq x y z
N MET A 1 42.85 6.71 18.78
CA MET A 1 41.57 6.55 18.05
C MET A 1 41.58 7.54 16.90
N ASN A 2 41.38 7.05 15.67
CA ASN A 2 41.43 7.87 14.45
C ASN A 2 40.20 8.82 14.42
N PRO A 3 40.36 10.16 14.35
CA PRO A 3 39.24 11.10 14.29
C PRO A 3 38.34 10.89 13.07
N SER A 4 38.88 10.40 11.96
CA SER A 4 38.13 10.02 10.75
C SER A 4 37.20 8.81 10.98
N GLY A 5 37.54 7.93 11.92
CA GLY A 5 36.68 6.79 12.29
C GLY A 5 35.44 7.24 13.07
N PHE A 6 35.60 8.22 13.95
CA PHE A 6 34.49 8.78 14.73
C PHE A 6 33.50 9.56 13.84
N ILE A 7 34.02 10.35 12.90
CA ILE A 7 33.21 11.11 11.94
C ILE A 7 32.40 10.17 11.04
N THR A 8 33.00 9.06 10.58
CA THR A 8 32.33 8.07 9.74
C THR A 8 31.21 7.32 10.48
N LEU A 9 31.42 6.99 11.76
CA LEU A 9 30.41 6.29 12.55
C LEU A 9 29.22 7.20 12.87
N PHE A 10 29.48 8.49 13.12
CA PHE A 10 28.44 9.47 13.42
C PHE A 10 27.56 9.78 12.20
N THR A 11 28.12 9.82 10.99
CA THR A 11 27.35 10.02 9.75
C THR A 11 26.46 8.83 9.39
N LEU A 12 26.90 7.60 9.70
CA LEU A 12 26.10 6.38 9.50
C LEU A 12 24.86 6.31 10.42
N VAL A 13 24.96 6.79 11.65
CA VAL A 13 23.84 6.82 12.62
C VAL A 13 22.84 7.93 12.33
N ALA A 14 23.27 9.01 11.65
CA ALA A 14 22.41 10.14 11.31
C ALA A 14 21.55 9.91 10.05
N LEU A 15 21.66 8.76 9.39
CA LEU A 15 20.84 8.42 8.22
C LEU A 15 19.39 8.12 8.67
N PRO A 16 18.36 8.74 8.06
CA PRO A 16 16.98 8.40 8.37
C PRO A 16 16.71 6.93 8.04
N VAL A 17 16.08 6.20 8.97
CA VAL A 17 15.65 4.83 8.75
C VAL A 17 14.42 4.86 7.84
N ALA A 18 14.64 4.59 6.58
CA ALA A 18 13.60 4.35 5.60
C ALA A 18 12.75 3.12 5.97
N VAL A 19 11.54 3.33 6.52
CA VAL A 19 10.59 2.24 6.81
C VAL A 19 9.80 1.90 5.54
N ALA A 20 10.48 1.31 4.56
CA ALA A 20 9.83 0.59 3.46
C ALA A 20 9.76 -0.89 3.83
N GLY A 21 8.65 -1.56 3.55
CA GLY A 21 8.64 -3.00 3.72
C GLY A 21 7.28 -3.69 3.74
N PRO A 22 7.30 -5.03 3.93
CA PRO A 22 6.11 -5.88 3.84
C PRO A 22 4.98 -5.46 4.79
N ALA A 23 5.32 -4.93 5.98
CA ALA A 23 4.34 -4.46 6.94
C ALA A 23 3.57 -3.23 6.43
N ALA A 24 4.27 -2.21 5.90
CA ALA A 24 3.63 -1.02 5.33
C ALA A 24 2.78 -1.37 4.11
N TYR A 25 3.31 -2.24 3.23
CA TYR A 25 2.55 -2.78 2.10
C TYR A 25 1.27 -3.49 2.54
N GLY A 26 1.37 -4.36 3.55
CA GLY A 26 0.23 -5.09 4.10
C GLY A 26 -0.85 -4.18 4.67
N VAL A 27 -0.46 -3.14 5.42
CA VAL A 27 -1.39 -2.14 5.96
C VAL A 27 -2.09 -1.37 4.83
N CYS A 28 -1.35 -0.94 3.80
CA CYS A 28 -1.93 -0.26 2.64
C CYS A 28 -2.93 -1.16 1.91
N GLN A 29 -2.57 -2.41 1.64
CA GLN A 29 -3.46 -3.37 0.99
C GLN A 29 -4.73 -3.63 1.81
N ALA A 30 -4.61 -3.74 3.14
CA ALA A 30 -5.74 -3.92 4.04
C ALA A 30 -6.68 -2.69 3.99
N GLY A 31 -6.11 -1.48 3.94
CA GLY A 31 -6.86 -0.24 3.73
C GLY A 31 -7.63 -0.27 2.41
N CYS A 32 -6.98 -0.55 1.29
CA CYS A 32 -7.65 -0.67 -0.02
C CYS A 32 -8.75 -1.74 -0.01
N ALA A 33 -8.52 -2.87 0.66
CA ALA A 33 -9.50 -3.94 0.79
C ALA A 33 -10.73 -3.51 1.61
N SER A 34 -10.53 -2.75 2.69
CA SER A 34 -11.65 -2.21 3.48
C SER A 34 -12.53 -1.25 2.67
N ILE A 35 -11.92 -0.40 1.83
CA ILE A 35 -12.63 0.59 1.01
C ILE A 35 -13.43 -0.12 -0.10
N VAL A 36 -12.85 -1.11 -0.78
CA VAL A 36 -13.57 -1.80 -1.85
C VAL A 36 -14.75 -2.59 -1.32
N VAL A 37 -14.64 -3.19 -0.12
CA VAL A 37 -15.77 -3.85 0.55
C VAL A 37 -16.89 -2.85 0.84
N ALA A 38 -16.57 -1.65 1.34
CA ALA A 38 -17.56 -0.60 1.55
C ALA A 38 -18.20 -0.10 0.24
N CYS A 39 -17.41 0.06 -0.83
CA CYS A 39 -17.90 0.45 -2.15
C CYS A 39 -18.89 -0.59 -2.73
N TYR A 40 -18.55 -1.87 -2.60
CA TYR A 40 -19.42 -2.97 -2.99
C TYR A 40 -20.71 -3.00 -2.18
N ALA A 41 -20.62 -2.82 -0.86
CA ALA A 41 -21.79 -2.76 0.00
C ALA A 41 -22.74 -1.62 -0.39
N ALA A 42 -22.20 -0.43 -0.71
CA ALA A 42 -22.98 0.69 -1.23
C ALA A 42 -23.61 0.39 -2.61
N ALA A 43 -22.96 -0.45 -3.42
CA ALA A 43 -23.50 -0.96 -4.68
C ALA A 43 -24.45 -2.17 -4.52
N GLY A 44 -24.75 -2.60 -3.29
CA GLY A 44 -25.61 -3.75 -3.02
C GLY A 44 -24.98 -5.11 -3.37
N ALA A 45 -23.66 -5.19 -3.42
CA ALA A 45 -22.89 -6.37 -3.78
C ALA A 45 -21.96 -6.82 -2.64
N VAL A 46 -21.55 -8.09 -2.69
CA VAL A 46 -20.52 -8.64 -1.80
C VAL A 46 -19.20 -8.76 -2.56
N PHE A 47 -18.11 -8.25 -1.99
CA PHE A 47 -16.80 -8.28 -2.62
C PHE A 47 -16.35 -9.71 -2.94
N GLY A 48 -15.93 -9.94 -4.19
CA GLY A 48 -15.50 -11.26 -4.67
C GLY A 48 -16.62 -12.25 -5.02
N ALA A 49 -17.90 -11.90 -4.81
CA ALA A 49 -19.01 -12.81 -5.08
C ALA A 49 -19.45 -12.86 -6.56
N ILE A 50 -19.07 -11.86 -7.36
CA ILE A 50 -19.50 -11.71 -8.75
C ILE A 50 -18.28 -11.90 -9.67
N ALA A 51 -18.38 -12.81 -10.64
CA ALA A 51 -17.37 -12.96 -11.67
C ALA A 51 -17.22 -11.65 -12.47
N GLY A 52 -15.98 -11.21 -12.72
CA GLY A 52 -15.71 -9.88 -13.29
C GLY A 52 -16.42 -9.57 -14.61
N ALA A 53 -16.67 -10.57 -15.45
CA ALA A 53 -17.39 -10.41 -16.72
C ALA A 53 -18.91 -10.15 -16.55
N ALA A 54 -19.48 -10.53 -15.41
CA ALA A 54 -20.89 -10.35 -15.07
C ALA A 54 -21.11 -9.20 -14.05
N ALA A 55 -20.06 -8.46 -13.72
CA ALA A 55 -20.11 -7.40 -12.72
C ALA A 55 -20.94 -6.19 -13.25
N PRO A 56 -21.89 -5.68 -12.45
CA PRO A 56 -22.57 -4.43 -12.74
C PRO A 56 -21.58 -3.25 -12.89
N PRO A 57 -21.92 -2.19 -13.64
CA PRO A 57 -21.01 -1.06 -13.86
C PRO A 57 -20.45 -0.44 -12.57
N ALA A 58 -21.27 -0.33 -11.51
CA ALA A 58 -20.83 0.17 -10.20
C ALA A 58 -19.76 -0.73 -9.55
N VAL A 59 -19.90 -2.04 -9.66
CA VAL A 59 -18.95 -3.03 -9.15
C VAL A 59 -17.64 -2.98 -9.93
N VAL A 60 -17.71 -2.84 -11.26
CA VAL A 60 -16.54 -2.63 -12.11
C VAL A 60 -15.78 -1.36 -11.70
N ALA A 61 -16.49 -0.26 -11.44
CA ALA A 61 -15.87 0.98 -10.97
C ALA A 61 -15.16 0.81 -9.60
N CYS A 62 -15.80 0.13 -8.64
CA CYS A 62 -15.18 -0.20 -7.36
C CYS A 62 -13.87 -1.01 -7.55
N ASN A 63 -13.87 -1.98 -8.46
CA ASN A 63 -12.68 -2.79 -8.78
C ASN A 63 -11.56 -1.98 -9.43
N VAL A 64 -11.90 -1.08 -10.36
CA VAL A 64 -10.91 -0.21 -10.97
C VAL A 64 -10.26 0.66 -9.92
N ALA A 65 -11.04 1.29 -9.03
CA ALA A 65 -10.53 2.10 -7.92
C ALA A 65 -9.64 1.28 -6.97
N PHE A 66 -10.06 0.06 -6.62
CA PHE A 66 -9.27 -0.88 -5.83
C PHE A 66 -7.93 -1.20 -6.50
N GLY A 67 -7.91 -1.53 -7.79
CA GLY A 67 -6.68 -1.80 -8.53
C GLY A 67 -5.72 -0.60 -8.53
N LYS A 68 -6.23 0.62 -8.70
CA LYS A 68 -5.41 1.85 -8.61
C LYS A 68 -4.83 2.04 -7.21
N CYS A 69 -5.63 1.79 -6.17
CA CYS A 69 -5.18 1.84 -4.78
C CYS A 69 -4.05 0.83 -4.53
N GLN A 70 -4.18 -0.40 -5.02
CA GLN A 70 -3.15 -1.43 -4.89
C GLN A 70 -1.86 -1.10 -5.66
N CYS A 71 -1.96 -0.49 -6.85
CA CYS A 71 -0.78 0.00 -7.56
C CYS A 71 -0.03 1.06 -6.75
N ALA A 72 -0.74 1.95 -6.04
CA ALA A 72 -0.10 2.92 -5.16
C ALA A 72 0.56 2.24 -3.94
N CYS A 73 -0.04 1.17 -3.40
CA CYS A 73 0.56 0.39 -2.32
C CYS A 73 1.91 -0.20 -2.71
N ALA A 74 2.15 -0.56 -3.98
CA ALA A 74 3.45 -1.08 -4.41
C ALA A 74 4.61 -0.14 -4.03
N MET A 75 4.39 1.17 -4.00
CA MET A 75 5.40 2.15 -3.58
C MET A 75 5.78 2.01 -2.10
N SER A 76 4.85 1.63 -1.22
CA SER A 76 5.15 1.38 0.19
C SER A 76 5.98 0.11 0.44
N ALA A 77 6.03 -0.80 -0.55
CA ALA A 77 6.88 -1.99 -0.48
C ALA A 77 8.34 -1.70 -0.87
N ILE A 78 8.55 -0.84 -1.87
CA ILE A 78 9.86 -0.64 -2.52
C ILE A 78 10.52 0.70 -2.21
N CYS A 79 9.74 1.71 -1.85
CA CYS A 79 10.24 3.05 -1.62
C CYS A 79 10.25 3.37 -0.12
N PRO A 80 11.40 3.80 0.42
CA PRO A 80 11.47 4.60 1.64
C PRO A 80 10.39 5.68 1.64
N ILE A 81 9.40 5.59 2.53
CA ILE A 81 8.50 6.71 2.80
C ILE A 81 9.22 7.60 3.83
N PRO A 82 9.40 8.91 3.56
CA PRO A 82 10.12 9.82 4.46
C PRO A 82 9.45 9.97 5.83
#